data_AF-A0A2W0AMG7-F1
#
_entry.id   AF-A0A2W0AMG7-F1
#
_cell.length_a   1.000
_cell.length_b   1.000
_cell.length_c   1.000
_cell.angle_alpha   90.00
_cell.angle_beta   90.00
_cell.angle_gamma   90.00
#
_symmetry.space_group_name_H-M   'P 1'
#
loop_
_entity.id
_entity.type
_entity.pdbx_description
1 polymer ?
#
loop_
_entity_poly.entity_id
_entity_poly.type
_entity_poly.pdbx_seq_one_letter_code
_entity_poly.pdbx_strand_id
1 'polypeptide(L)'
;MLATSVPPLMSFAKVSGIHAVPLGLVWAFAAGGKIFVYQSGVMVTGYSYGYFEMKDMLRIGICLSIFESLALLVLVPFYWPLIGIR
;
A
#
# COMPACT_ATOMS: atom_id res chain seq x y z
N MET A 1 0.30 -3.56 10.57
CA MET A 1 0.02 -4.82 9.85
C MET A 1 1.11 -5.22 8.84
N LEU A 2 1.96 -4.29 8.38
CA LEU A 2 3.10 -4.62 7.51
C LEU A 2 4.13 -5.53 8.19
N ALA A 3 4.58 -5.18 9.40
CA ALA A 3 5.60 -5.93 10.13
C ALA A 3 5.25 -7.42 10.35
N THR A 4 3.95 -7.75 10.40
CA THR A 4 3.46 -9.13 10.57
C THR A 4 3.26 -9.86 9.26
N SER A 5 3.02 -9.15 8.14
CA SER A 5 2.74 -9.76 6.83
C SER A 5 3.95 -9.85 5.91
N VAL A 6 4.95 -8.96 6.08
CA VAL A 6 6.17 -8.95 5.28
C VAL A 6 7.01 -10.24 5.46
N PRO A 7 7.27 -10.76 6.68
CA PRO A 7 8.09 -11.96 6.84
C PRO A 7 7.54 -13.21 6.11
N PRO A 8 6.25 -13.59 6.25
CA PRO A 8 5.71 -14.72 5.50
C PRO A 8 5.67 -14.46 3.98
N LEU A 9 5.45 -13.22 3.54
CA LEU A 9 5.49 -12.86 2.13
C LEU A 9 6.89 -13.02 1.52
N MET A 10 7.94 -12.64 2.24
CA MET A 10 9.33 -12.84 1.80
C MET A 10 9.70 -14.32 1.75
N SER A 11 9.20 -15.11 2.71
CA SER A 11 9.36 -16.57 2.69
C SER A 11 8.69 -17.19 1.47
N PHE A 12 7.47 -16.75 1.13
CA PHE A 12 6.77 -17.18 -0.08
C PHE A 12 7.52 -16.79 -1.35
N ALA A 13 8.02 -15.55 -1.44
CA ALA A 13 8.80 -15.07 -2.58
C ALA A 13 10.01 -15.98 -2.85
N LYS A 14 10.72 -16.38 -1.78
CA LYS A 14 11.89 -17.25 -1.87
C LYS A 14 11.56 -18.65 -2.38
N VAL A 15 10.42 -19.22 -1.97
CA VAL A 15 9.96 -20.54 -2.41
C VAL A 15 9.45 -20.51 -3.85
N SER A 16 8.77 -19.45 -4.25
CA SER A 16 8.21 -19.27 -5.59
C SER A 16 9.21 -18.73 -6.63
N GLY A 17 10.46 -18.47 -6.24
CA GLY A 17 11.48 -17.91 -7.15
C GLY A 17 11.21 -16.47 -7.59
N ILE A 18 10.37 -15.73 -6.85
CA ILE A 18 10.02 -14.34 -7.13
C ILE A 18 11.04 -13.43 -6.44
N HIS A 19 11.44 -12.35 -7.11
CA HIS A 19 12.31 -11.34 -6.49
C HIS A 19 11.63 -10.71 -5.26
N ALA A 20 12.23 -10.95 -4.09
CA ALA A 20 11.66 -10.53 -2.80
C ALA A 20 11.59 -9.01 -2.65
N VAL A 21 12.52 -8.28 -3.25
CA VAL A 21 12.62 -6.80 -3.16
C VAL A 21 11.42 -6.11 -3.82
N PRO A 22 11.11 -6.31 -5.12
CA PRO A 22 9.96 -5.67 -5.73
C PRO A 22 8.64 -6.12 -5.09
N LEU A 23 8.51 -7.40 -4.71
CA LEU A 23 7.31 -7.89 -4.03
C LEU A 23 7.11 -7.19 -2.67
N GLY A 24 8.18 -7.05 -1.89
CA GLY A 24 8.15 -6.40 -0.58
C GLY A 24 7.81 -4.91 -0.69
N LEU A 25 8.36 -4.23 -1.71
CA LEU A 25 8.06 -2.82 -1.98
C LEU A 25 6.60 -2.64 -2.40
N VAL A 26 6.09 -3.44 -3.35
CA VAL A 26 4.67 -3.37 -3.76
C VAL A 26 3.76 -3.60 -2.56
N TRP A 27 4.09 -4.56 -1.71
CA TRP A 27 3.32 -4.84 -0.49
C TRP A 27 3.38 -3.70 0.52
N ALA A 28 4.55 -3.08 0.69
CA ALA A 28 4.75 -1.93 1.57
C ALA A 28 3.93 -0.71 1.12
N PHE A 29 3.92 -0.42 -0.18
CA PHE A 29 3.09 0.65 -0.75
C PHE A 29 1.59 0.32 -0.61
N ALA A 30 1.16 -0.87 -1.03
CA ALA A 30 -0.24 -1.27 -1.00
C ALA A 30 -0.86 -1.29 0.42
N ALA A 31 -0.07 -1.58 1.46
CA ALA A 31 -0.56 -1.57 2.83
C ALA A 31 -0.85 -0.17 3.39
N GLY A 32 -0.53 0.89 2.64
CA GLY A 32 -0.91 2.27 2.94
C GLY A 32 -2.37 2.62 2.61
N GLY A 33 -3.17 1.67 2.11
CA GLY A 33 -4.56 1.90 1.68
C GLY A 33 -5.36 2.63 2.75
N LYS A 34 -5.78 3.87 2.45
CA LYS A 34 -6.40 4.83 3.38
C LYS A 34 -7.90 4.62 3.50
N ILE A 35 -8.34 3.38 3.69
CA ILE A 35 -9.77 3.02 3.62
C ILE A 35 -10.43 3.13 5.00
N PHE A 36 -9.67 2.91 6.08
CA PHE A 36 -10.16 2.89 7.46
C PHE A 36 -9.45 3.91 8.36
N VAL A 37 -10.22 4.53 9.25
CA VAL A 37 -9.77 5.64 10.12
C VAL A 37 -8.57 5.21 10.98
N TYR A 38 -8.59 3.96 11.45
CA TYR A 38 -7.61 3.40 12.37
C TYR A 38 -6.24 3.08 11.76
N GLN A 39 -6.08 3.24 10.44
CA GLN A 39 -4.81 2.90 9.77
C GLN A 39 -3.73 3.97 9.97
N SER A 40 -4.10 5.21 10.32
CA SER A 40 -3.15 6.30 10.56
C SER A 40 -3.64 7.23 11.67
N GLY A 41 -2.75 7.62 12.57
CA GLY A 41 -3.07 8.55 13.68
C GLY A 41 -3.57 9.92 13.20
N VAL A 42 -3.09 10.40 12.05
CA VAL A 42 -3.54 11.67 11.45
C VAL A 42 -5.00 11.58 11.04
N MET A 43 -5.42 10.41 10.56
CA MET A 43 -6.76 10.13 10.08
C MET A 43 -7.76 10.03 11.24
N VAL A 44 -7.37 9.34 12.32
CA VAL A 44 -8.12 9.32 13.58
C VAL A 44 -8.31 10.75 14.11
N THR A 45 -7.26 11.56 14.08
CA THR A 45 -7.32 12.93 14.59
C THR A 45 -8.30 13.77 13.79
N GLY A 46 -8.22 13.75 12.46
CA GLY A 46 -9.16 14.51 11.61
C GLY A 46 -10.62 14.03 11.72
N TYR A 47 -10.84 12.72 11.91
CA TYR A 47 -12.16 12.17 12.21
C TYR A 47 -12.68 12.63 13.58
N SER A 48 -11.84 12.63 14.63
CA SER A 48 -12.20 13.07 15.98
C SER A 48 -12.59 14.55 16.07
N TYR A 49 -11.99 15.40 15.23
CA TYR A 49 -12.38 16.82 15.13
C TYR A 49 -13.65 17.05 14.28
N GLY A 50 -14.22 16.00 13.68
CA GLY A 50 -15.44 16.11 12.88
C GLY A 50 -15.24 16.71 11.49
N TYR A 51 -14.00 16.76 10.97
CA TYR A 51 -13.73 17.32 9.64
C TYR A 51 -14.25 16.45 8.49
N PHE A 52 -14.41 15.14 8.69
CA PHE A 52 -14.85 14.21 7.65
C PHE A 52 -15.65 13.03 8.24
N GLU A 53 -16.68 12.59 7.53
CA GLU A 53 -17.47 11.41 7.89
C GLU A 53 -16.82 10.11 7.37
N MET A 54 -17.19 8.98 7.97
CA MET A 54 -16.74 7.65 7.54
C MET A 54 -17.08 7.36 6.06
N LYS A 55 -18.20 7.88 5.55
CA LYS A 55 -18.63 7.70 4.15
C LYS A 55 -17.69 8.36 3.16
N ASP A 56 -17.22 9.57 3.46
CA ASP A 56 -16.29 10.31 2.61
C ASP A 56 -14.92 9.64 2.61
N MET A 57 -14.51 9.14 3.78
CA MET A 57 -13.29 8.37 3.93
C MET A 57 -13.28 7.11 3.07
N LEU A 58 -14.40 6.39 3.00
CA LEU A 58 -14.50 5.16 2.22
C LEU A 58 -14.47 5.46 0.72
N ARG A 59 -15.17 6.51 0.25
CA ARG A 59 -15.14 6.95 -1.15
C ARG A 59 -13.76 7.44 -1.59
N ILE A 60 -13.16 8.33 -0.81
CA ILE A 60 -11.84 8.90 -1.11
C ILE A 60 -10.76 7.83 -0.96
N GLY A 61 -10.85 6.98 0.07
CA GLY A 61 -9.96 5.85 0.28
C GLY A 61 -9.94 4.89 -0.90
N ILE A 62 -11.11 4.49 -1.42
CA ILE A 62 -11.20 3.65 -2.62
C ILE A 62 -10.59 4.38 -3.84
N CYS A 63 -10.94 5.65 -4.06
CA CYS A 63 -10.41 6.42 -5.19
C CYS A 63 -8.88 6.51 -5.16
N LEU A 64 -8.31 6.81 -3.99
CA LEU A 64 -6.87 6.86 -3.77
C LEU A 64 -6.22 5.48 -3.95
N SER A 65 -6.83 4.41 -3.47
CA SER A 65 -6.31 3.05 -3.65
C SER A 65 -6.32 2.60 -5.11
N ILE A 66 -7.35 2.97 -5.89
CA ILE A 66 -7.37 2.71 -7.33
C ILE A 66 -6.26 3.48 -8.03
N PHE A 67 -6.10 4.76 -7.69
CA PHE A 67 -5.05 5.59 -8.27
C PHE A 67 -3.64 5.07 -7.94
N GLU A 68 -3.41 4.68 -6.68
CA GLU A 68 -2.16 4.07 -6.23
C GLU A 68 -1.88 2.75 -6.94
N SER A 69 -2.89 1.89 -7.09
CA SER A 69 -2.78 0.63 -7.83
C SER A 69 -2.37 0.87 -9.29
N LEU A 70 -3.02 1.82 -9.97
CA LEU A 70 -2.67 2.21 -11.34
C LEU A 70 -1.25 2.78 -11.42
N ALA A 71 -0.85 3.62 -10.46
CA ALA A 71 0.49 4.19 -10.42
C ALA A 71 1.55 3.10 -10.24
N LEU A 72 1.33 2.12 -9.34
CA LEU A 72 2.23 0.99 -9.13
C LEU A 72 2.31 0.10 -10.38
N LEU A 73 1.19 -0.11 -11.08
CA LEU A 73 1.17 -0.88 -12.34
C LEU A 73 2.06 -0.24 -13.42
N VAL A 74 2.22 1.09 -13.41
CA VAL A 74 3.14 1.79 -14.31
C VAL A 74 4.57 1.83 -13.74
N LEU A 75 4.75 2.16 -12.47
CA LEU A 75 6.06 2.34 -11.84
C LEU A 75 6.87 1.04 -11.76
N VAL A 76 6.24 -0.08 -11.42
CA VAL A 76 6.91 -1.38 -11.24
C VAL A 76 7.55 -1.87 -12.54
N PRO A 77 6.87 -1.94 -13.70
CA PRO A 77 7.48 -2.42 -14.95
C PRO A 77 8.33 -1.37 -15.67
N PHE A 78 8.05 -0.06 -15.54
CA PHE A 78 8.76 0.96 -16.32
C PHE A 78 9.86 1.68 -15.55
N TYR A 79 9.64 2.01 -14.27
CA TYR A 79 10.56 2.85 -13.50
C TYR A 79 11.56 2.04 -12.66
N TRP A 80 11.11 0.99 -11.99
CA TRP A 80 11.99 0.16 -11.16
C TRP A 80 13.15 -0.52 -11.91
N PRO A 81 12.98 -1.05 -13.14
CA PRO A 81 14.13 -1.57 -13.88
C PRO A 81 15.13 -0.48 -14.30
N LEU A 82 14.71 0.78 -14.44
CA LEU A 82 15.61 1.91 -14.71
C LEU A 82 16.50 2.25 -13.50
N ILE A 83 16.05 1.91 -12.29
CA ILE A 83 16.82 2.08 -11.04
C ILE A 83 17.62 0.80 -10.70
N GLY A 84 17.51 -0.26 -11.51
CA GLY A 84 18.18 -1.54 -11.27
C GLY A 84 17.46 -2.47 -10.30
N ILE A 85 16.20 -2.19 -9.96
CA ILE A 85 15.33 -3.09 -9.21
C ILE A 85 14.61 -3.99 -10.24
N ARG A 86 14.97 -5.27 -10.27
CA ARG A 86 14.35 -6.31 -11.12
C ARG A 86 13.54 -7.28 -10.28
#